data_AF-A0A2I0AFQ1-F1
#
_entry.id   AF-A0A2I0AFQ1-F1
#
_cell.length_a   1.000
_cell.length_b   1.000
_cell.length_c   1.000
_cell.angle_alpha   90.00
_cell.angle_beta   90.00
_cell.angle_gamma   90.00
#
_symmetry.space_group_name_H-M   'P 1'
#
loop_
_entity.id
_entity.type
_entity.pdbx_description
1 polymer ?
#
loop_
_entity_poly.entity_id
_entity_poly.type
_entity_poly.pdbx_seq_one_letter_code
_entity_poly.pdbx_strand_id
1 'polypeptide(L)' 'MGRYYNQKVNPRTFNRGDLVLKRRLLAGSNLGVPKLEPNWEGPYIVREIAGPNAYYLMTSEGIQIPRSWSGDDLKKFFA' A
#
# COMPACT_ATOMS: atom_id res chain seq x y z
N MET A 1 4.95 16.78 18.91
CA MET A 1 3.77 17.04 18.06
C MET A 1 3.27 15.72 17.51
N GLY A 2 2.26 15.15 18.17
CA GLY A 2 1.77 13.79 17.94
C GLY A 2 0.99 13.67 16.63
N ARG A 3 1.44 12.78 15.76
CA ARG A 3 0.77 12.45 14.50
C ARG A 3 -0.37 11.49 14.84
N TYR A 4 -1.60 11.99 14.79
CA TYR A 4 -2.81 11.19 14.87
C TYR A 4 -2.83 10.21 13.69
N TYR A 5 -2.57 8.93 13.95
CA TYR A 5 -2.72 7.88 12.95
C TYR A 5 -4.13 7.30 13.04
N ASN A 6 -4.86 7.49 11.94
CA ASN A 6 -6.25 7.14 11.72
C ASN A 6 -6.48 5.62 11.89
N GLN A 7 -7.01 5.18 13.03
CA GLN A 7 -7.31 3.77 13.37
C GLN A 7 -8.63 3.28 12.74
N LYS A 8 -8.94 3.66 11.50
CA LYS A 8 -10.19 3.32 10.80
C LYS A 8 -10.00 2.38 9.62
N VAL A 9 -8.95 1.57 9.64
CA VAL A 9 -8.75 0.48 8.68
C VAL A 9 -9.12 -0.82 9.36
N ASN A 10 -10.06 -1.55 8.75
CA ASN A 10 -10.24 -2.97 9.03
C ASN A 10 -8.86 -3.62 9.20
N PRO A 11 -8.61 -4.47 10.21
CA PRO A 11 -7.32 -5.11 10.41
C PRO A 11 -7.08 -6.12 9.27
N ARG A 12 -6.74 -5.60 8.09
CA ARG A 12 -6.15 -6.35 6.99
C ARG A 12 -4.70 -6.51 7.35
N THR A 13 -4.44 -7.56 8.13
CA THR A 13 -3.09 -8.00 8.45
C THR A 13 -2.49 -8.60 7.19
N PHE A 14 -1.39 -8.04 6.72
CA PHE A 14 -0.59 -8.62 5.65
C PHE A 14 0.62 -9.34 6.26
N ASN A 15 0.98 -10.49 5.72
CA ASN A 15 2.17 -11.21 6.12
C ASN A 15 3.31 -10.95 5.16
N ARG A 16 4.54 -11.16 5.62
CA ARG A 16 5.70 -11.18 4.74
C ARG A 16 5.50 -12.22 3.63
N GLY A 17 5.71 -11.81 2.38
CA GLY A 17 5.49 -12.64 1.20
C GLY A 17 4.10 -12.53 0.58
N ASP A 18 3.12 -11.88 1.23
CA ASP A 18 1.82 -11.62 0.60
C ASP A 18 2.00 -10.70 -0.61
N LEU A 19 1.32 -11.05 -1.70
CA LEU A 19 1.16 -10.17 -2.85
C LEU A 19 0.10 -9.12 -2.56
N VAL A 20 0.45 -7.86 -2.77
CA VAL A 20 -0.39 -6.70 -2.49
C VAL A 20 -0.29 -5.70 -3.63
N LEU A 21 -1.40 -5.05 -3.94
CA LEU A 21 -1.44 -3.89 -4.79
C LEU A 21 -1.27 -2.65 -3.92
N LYS A 22 -0.49 -1.67 -4.38
CA LYS A 22 -0.35 -0.38 -3.69
C LYS A 22 -1.25 0.69 -4.31
N ARG A 23 -1.78 1.60 -3.51
CA ARG A 23 -2.56 2.73 -4.01
C ARG A 23 -1.63 3.76 -4.64
N ARG A 24 -1.92 4.19 -5.88
CA ARG A 24 -1.24 5.33 -6.51
C ARG A 24 -1.78 6.63 -5.93
N LEU A 25 -0.96 7.30 -5.13
CA LEU A 25 -1.24 8.68 -4.71
C LEU A 25 -0.99 9.59 -5.90
N LEU A 26 -2.06 10.05 -6.56
CA LEU A 26 -1.99 11.10 -7.58
C LEU A 26 -1.63 12.41 -6.87
N ALA A 27 -0.34 12.70 -6.79
CA ALA A 27 0.13 14.02 -6.38
C ALA A 27 -0.14 14.99 -7.54
N GLY A 28 -1.32 15.61 -7.52
CA GLY A 28 -1.69 16.67 -8.47
C GLY A 28 -2.61 16.21 -9.58
N SER A 29 -3.75 16.88 -9.64
CA SER A 29 -4.76 16.96 -10.69
C SER A 29 -4.22 16.94 -12.14
N ASN A 30 -5.08 16.52 -13.09
CA ASN A 30 -5.02 16.72 -14.56
C ASN A 30 -4.62 15.54 -15.46
N LEU A 31 -5.09 14.33 -15.19
CA LEU A 31 -5.34 13.38 -16.27
C LEU A 31 -6.76 12.87 -16.08
N GLY A 32 -7.61 13.00 -17.11
CA GLY A 32 -9.05 12.74 -17.10
C GLY A 32 -9.43 11.28 -16.84
N VAL A 33 -9.02 10.75 -15.70
CA VAL A 33 -9.37 9.44 -15.18
C VAL A 33 -10.58 9.64 -14.27
N PRO A 34 -11.69 8.90 -14.50
CA PRO A 34 -12.90 9.09 -13.73
C PRO A 34 -12.62 8.92 -12.23
N LYS A 35 -13.13 9.90 -11.48
CA LYS A 35 -12.97 10.22 -10.05
C LYS A 35 -13.39 9.10 -9.06
N LEU A 36 -13.58 7.87 -9.52
CA LEU A 36 -14.24 6.80 -8.78
C LEU A 36 -13.42 5.51 -8.60
N GLU A 37 -12.23 5.40 -9.20
CA GLU A 37 -11.40 4.21 -9.01
C GLU A 37 -10.06 4.54 -8.35
N PRO A 38 -9.77 3.99 -7.15
CA PRO A 38 -8.42 4.00 -6.63
C PRO A 38 -7.53 3.28 -7.65
N ASN A 39 -6.63 4.03 -8.27
CA ASN A 39 -5.65 3.51 -9.22
C ASN A 39 -4.67 2.62 -8.42
N TRP A 40 -4.94 1.33 -8.35
CA TRP A 40 -4.06 0.34 -7.75
C TRP A 40 -2.91 0.05 -8.72
N GLU A 41 -1.68 0.08 -8.23
CA GLU A 41 -0.48 -0.19 -9.00
C GLU A 41 0.16 -1.49 -8.54
N GLY A 42 0.53 -2.31 -9.54
CA GLY A 42 1.51 -3.38 -9.47
C GLY A 42 1.23 -4.52 -8.48
N PRO A 43 1.68 -5.74 -8.76
CA PRO A 43 1.89 -6.73 -7.70
C PRO A 43 3.19 -6.38 -6.96
N TYR A 44 3.06 -5.96 -5.71
CA TYR A 44 4.16 -5.83 -4.76
C TYR A 44 4.14 -6.99 -3.78
N ILE A 45 5.29 -7.29 -3.21
CA ILE A 45 5.45 -8.32 -2.17
C ILE A 45 5.71 -7.60 -0.86
N VAL A 46 4.99 -7.98 0.20
CA VAL A 46 5.27 -7.48 1.54
C VAL A 46 6.62 -8.03 2.00
N ARG A 47 7.60 -7.15 2.12
CA ARG A 47 8.95 -7.51 2.58
C ARG A 47 8.98 -7.67 4.09
N GLU A 48 8.36 -6.73 4.80
CA GLU A 48 8.47 -6.60 6.24
C GLU A 48 7.30 -5.78 6.80
N ILE A 49 6.94 -6.07 8.04
CA ILE A 49 5.88 -5.37 8.78
C ILE A 49 6.59 -4.37 9.70
N ALA A 50 6.52 -3.08 9.34
CA ALA A 50 7.12 -2.00 10.12
C ALA A 50 6.30 -1.66 11.38
N GLY A 51 5.01 -2.02 11.38
CA GLY A 51 4.11 -1.82 12.52
C GLY A 51 2.71 -2.35 12.23
N PRO A 52 1.76 -2.20 13.16
CA PRO A 52 0.42 -2.79 13.08
C PRO A 52 -0.38 -2.37 11.83
N ASN A 53 -0.02 -1.26 11.20
CA ASN A 53 -0.62 -0.78 9.96
C ASN A 53 0.42 -0.21 8.99
N ALA A 54 1.68 -0.60 9.10
CA ALA A 54 2.76 -0.08 8.26
C ALA A 54 3.60 -1.23 7.71
N TYR A 55 3.78 -1.25 6.39
CA TYR A 55 4.40 -2.37 5.68
C TYR A 55 5.45 -1.87 4.69
N TYR A 56 6.62 -2.52 4.67
CA TYR A 56 7.60 -2.35 3.61
C TYR A 56 7.28 -3.28 2.46
N LEU A 57 7.35 -2.73 1.25
CA LEU A 57 7.08 -3.46 0.03
C LEU A 57 8.37 -3.69 -0.76
N MET A 58 8.31 -4.69 -1.62
CA MET A 58 9.32 -5.01 -2.61
C MET A 58 8.63 -5.27 -3.95
N THR A 59 9.26 -4.90 -5.06
CA THR A 59 8.78 -5.31 -6.39
C THR A 59 8.99 -6.81 -6.59
N SER A 60 8.32 -7.40 -7.56
CA SER A 60 8.59 -8.77 -8.01
C SER A 60 10.05 -8.99 -8.45
N GLU A 61 10.74 -7.93 -8.85
CA GLU A 61 12.16 -7.93 -9.22
C GLU A 61 13.11 -7.87 -8.02
N GLY A 62 12.59 -7.79 -6.78
CA GLY A 62 13.42 -7.69 -5.59
C GLY A 62 13.89 -6.27 -5.27
N ILE A 63 13.29 -5.23 -5.88
CA ILE A 63 13.63 -3.84 -5.58
C ILE A 63 12.83 -3.39 -4.36
N GLN A 64 13.53 -2.93 -3.33
CA GLN A 64 12.91 -2.49 -2.08
C GLN A 64 12.30 -1.10 -2.27
N ILE A 65 11.04 -0.94 -1.85
CA ILE A 65 10.39 0.37 -1.86
C ILE A 65 10.81 1.10 -0.58
N PRO A 66 11.48 2.26 -0.68
CA PRO A 66 12.05 2.95 0.49
C PRO A 66 11.00 3.51 1.46
N ARG A 67 9.73 3.62 1.02
CA ARG A 67 8.60 4.11 1.81
C ARG A 67 7.81 2.95 2.42
N SER A 68 7.48 3.08 3.71
CA SER A 68 6.48 2.24 4.37
C SER A 68 5.07 2.64 3.94
N TRP A 69 4.23 1.65 3.60
CA TRP A 69 2.86 1.84 3.17
C TRP A 69 1.87 1.49 4.27
N SER A 70 0.81 2.29 4.38
CA SER A 70 -0.30 2.00 5.28
C SER A 70 -1.08 0.80 4.77
N GLY A 71 -1.61 -0.05 5.66
CA GLY A 71 -2.52 -1.12 5.26
C GLY A 71 -3.77 -0.62 4.54
N ASP A 72 -4.16 0.66 4.71
CA ASP A 72 -5.23 1.31 3.93
C ASP A 72 -4.88 1.45 2.44
N ASP A 73 -3.62 1.76 2.18
CA ASP A 73 -3.08 1.99 0.85
C ASP A 73 -2.61 0.69 0.20
N LEU A 74 -2.90 -0.46 0.83
CA LEU A 74 -2.60 -1.79 0.32
C LEU A 74 -3.86 -2.60 0.14
N LYS A 75 -3.91 -3.38 -0.94
CA LYS A 75 -4.98 -4.33 -1.21
C LYS A 75 -4.37 -5.69 -1.47
N LYS A 76 -4.82 -6.72 -0.75
CA LYS A 76 -4.33 -8.09 -0.95
C LYS A 76 -4.66 -8.53 -2.37
N PHE A 77 -3.65 -8.99 -3.10
CA PHE A 77 -3.78 -9.55 -4.43
C PHE A 77 -3.92 -11.07 -4.26
N PHE A 78 -5.09 -11.59 -4.60
CA PHE A 78 -5.33 -13.02 -4.68
C PHE A 78 -5.27 -13.39 -6.17
N ALA A 79 -4.34 -14.27 -6.53
CA ALA A 79 -4.32 -14.93 -7.83
C ALA A 79 -5.21 -16.17 -7.78
#